data_AF-A0A1J5X0Q6-F1
#
_entry.id   AF-A0A1J5X0Q6-F1
#
_cell.length_a   1.000
_cell.length_b   1.000
_cell.length_c   1.000
_cell.angle_alpha   90.00
_cell.angle_beta   90.00
_cell.angle_gamma   90.00
#
_symmetry.space_group_name_H-M   'P 1'
#
loop_
_entity.id
_entity.type
_entity.pdbx_description
1 polymer ?
#
loop_
_entity_poly.entity_id
_entity_poly.type
_entity_poly.pdbx_seq_one_letter_code
_entity_poly.pdbx_strand_id
1 'polypeptide(L)'
;DENQRVWAGRVKNLQLRDYAVNLLPKLVENQMQEIHLSAEDSSHVRTILEAEDRSIWVGRVKKMVLREYAVEILLKLRFHEENGIEEISLFACSSGQITGILEEEDNNIWVGRVKNLVLAGYAVEILSKLRFHEEDGVEGLLLSADDSGQINKILETEDNSLWVGKVKELYLRGYTVEILPKLRFHEENVIEGLLLSADKHFQINKILETEDNSVWVGMVKKIDLCDHSVEILPKLRFYEEIEIEELLLSVEKPGQINKILETEDNSLWMGKVKEVYLRGYTVEILPKLRFHKENVIEGLLLSADDSCHVSTILGAED
;
A
#
# COMPACT_ATOMS: atom_id res chain seq x y z
N ASP A 1 38.55 18.63 -14.08
CA ASP A 1 37.60 19.56 -13.44
C ASP A 1 36.59 18.82 -12.60
N GLU A 2 37.02 18.46 -11.40
CA GLU A 2 36.16 17.94 -10.35
C GLU A 2 35.74 19.12 -9.47
N ASN A 3 34.45 19.22 -9.12
CA ASN A 3 33.86 20.24 -8.23
C ASN A 3 33.51 21.63 -8.78
N GLN A 4 32.92 21.72 -9.98
CA GLN A 4 32.05 22.87 -10.24
C GLN A 4 30.69 22.67 -9.52
N ARG A 5 30.60 23.19 -8.29
CA ARG A 5 29.33 23.29 -7.54
C ARG A 5 28.40 24.26 -8.26
N VAL A 6 27.14 23.88 -8.44
CA VAL A 6 26.13 24.73 -9.10
C VAL A 6 25.25 25.32 -8.01
N TRP A 7 25.36 26.63 -7.81
CA TRP A 7 24.47 27.33 -6.88
C TRP A 7 23.13 27.60 -7.56
N ALA A 8 22.05 27.00 -7.05
CA ALA A 8 20.69 27.18 -7.57
C ALA A 8 19.86 28.20 -6.76
N GLY A 9 20.43 28.80 -5.72
CA GLY A 9 19.72 29.72 -4.84
C GLY A 9 18.84 29.00 -3.81
N ARG A 10 17.67 29.57 -3.49
CA ARG A 10 16.67 28.92 -2.64
C ARG A 10 15.61 28.26 -3.52
N VAL A 11 15.86 27.02 -3.93
CA VAL A 11 14.87 26.22 -4.68
C VAL A 11 13.92 25.53 -3.71
N LYS A 12 12.63 25.84 -3.80
CA LYS A 12 11.58 25.16 -3.01
C LYS A 12 11.23 23.79 -3.61
N ASN A 13 11.03 23.74 -4.93
CA ASN A 13 10.64 22.54 -5.66
C ASN A 13 11.68 22.25 -6.74
N LEU A 14 12.40 21.14 -6.61
CA LEU A 14 13.38 20.69 -7.59
C LEU A 14 12.79 19.57 -8.44
N GLN A 15 12.84 19.73 -9.77
CA GLN A 15 12.54 18.68 -10.71
C GLN A 15 13.73 18.45 -11.63
N LEU A 16 14.25 17.22 -11.66
CA LEU A 16 15.31 16.79 -12.57
C LEU A 16 14.82 15.58 -13.36
N ARG A 17 15.05 15.60 -14.67
CA ARG A 17 14.69 14.51 -15.57
C ARG A 17 15.91 14.05 -16.34
N ASP A 18 16.01 12.74 -16.53
CA ASP A 18 17.02 12.09 -17.36
C ASP A 18 18.43 12.50 -16.94
N TYR A 19 19.31 12.85 -17.88
CA TYR A 19 20.69 13.25 -17.57
C TYR A 19 20.79 14.40 -16.55
N ALA A 20 19.76 15.24 -16.40
CA ALA A 20 19.76 16.31 -15.41
C ALA A 20 19.80 15.78 -13.96
N VAL A 21 19.37 14.54 -13.74
CA VAL A 21 19.41 13.89 -12.42
C VAL A 21 20.84 13.83 -11.86
N ASN A 22 21.85 13.68 -12.73
CA ASN A 22 23.27 13.72 -12.33
C ASN A 22 23.74 15.09 -11.80
N LEU A 23 22.91 16.14 -11.88
CA LEU A 23 23.19 17.42 -11.25
C LEU A 23 22.87 17.41 -9.75
N LEU A 24 22.07 16.47 -9.25
CA LEU A 24 21.64 16.44 -7.84
C LEU A 24 22.81 16.58 -6.84
N PRO A 25 23.93 15.85 -6.96
CA PRO A 25 25.05 16.00 -6.02
C PRO A 25 25.70 17.39 -6.05
N LYS A 26 25.53 18.14 -7.14
CA LYS A 26 26.11 19.47 -7.34
C LYS A 26 25.22 20.60 -6.81
N LEU A 27 23.96 20.31 -6.47
CA LEU A 27 22.96 21.27 -5.98
C LEU A 27 23.01 21.43 -4.45
N VAL A 28 24.15 21.92 -3.96
CA VAL A 28 24.43 22.09 -2.52
C VAL A 28 23.57 23.20 -1.89
N GLU A 29 23.19 23.03 -0.60
CA GLU A 29 22.56 24.05 0.27
C GLU A 29 21.15 24.55 -0.11
N ASN A 30 20.42 23.79 -0.92
CA ASN A 30 19.03 24.15 -1.21
C ASN A 30 18.10 23.73 -0.07
N GLN A 31 17.26 24.65 0.40
CA GLN A 31 16.10 24.34 1.26
C GLN A 31 14.95 23.76 0.41
N MET A 32 15.21 22.62 -0.24
CA MET A 32 14.21 21.95 -1.09
C MET A 32 13.14 21.35 -0.21
N GLN A 33 11.90 21.80 -0.38
CA GLN A 33 10.76 21.15 0.22
C GLN A 33 10.34 19.92 -0.59
N GLU A 34 10.46 19.98 -1.91
CA GLU A 34 10.03 18.92 -2.81
C GLU A 34 11.13 18.55 -3.81
N ILE A 35 11.37 17.25 -4.00
CA ILE A 35 12.30 16.72 -5.00
C ILE A 35 11.57 15.71 -5.89
N HIS A 36 11.60 15.92 -7.20
CA HIS A 36 11.10 14.98 -8.20
C HIS A 36 12.22 14.60 -9.17
N LEU A 37 12.61 13.34 -9.16
CA LEU A 37 13.62 12.78 -10.07
C LEU A 37 12.97 11.72 -10.96
N SER A 38 13.23 11.75 -12.26
CA SER A 38 12.83 10.71 -13.21
C SER A 38 13.96 10.40 -14.17
N ALA A 39 14.13 9.13 -14.54
CA ALA A 39 15.17 8.72 -15.47
C ALA A 39 14.73 7.48 -16.25
N GLU A 40 14.44 7.64 -17.54
CA GLU A 40 13.89 6.57 -18.38
C GLU A 40 14.92 5.49 -18.71
N ASP A 41 16.21 5.84 -18.72
CA ASP A 41 17.34 4.97 -19.07
C ASP A 41 18.40 4.93 -17.96
N SER A 42 19.06 3.78 -17.76
CA SER A 42 20.07 3.62 -16.71
C SER A 42 21.28 4.55 -16.89
N SER A 43 21.61 4.93 -18.13
CA SER A 43 22.69 5.89 -18.41
C SER A 43 22.41 7.28 -17.86
N HIS A 44 21.14 7.64 -17.63
CA HIS A 44 20.74 8.92 -17.05
C HIS A 44 21.13 9.06 -15.58
N VAL A 45 21.34 7.95 -14.86
CA VAL A 45 21.69 7.95 -13.43
C VAL A 45 23.06 7.34 -13.15
N ARG A 46 23.79 6.93 -14.18
CA ARG A 46 25.07 6.24 -14.01
C ARG A 46 26.05 7.00 -13.12
N THR A 47 26.25 8.29 -13.37
CA THR A 47 27.22 9.10 -12.62
C THR A 47 26.83 9.24 -11.15
N ILE A 48 25.54 9.32 -10.84
CA ILE A 48 25.08 9.40 -9.46
C ILE A 48 25.16 8.05 -8.74
N LEU A 49 24.97 6.93 -9.45
CA LEU A 49 25.12 5.59 -8.90
C LEU A 49 26.57 5.18 -8.65
N GLU A 50 27.55 5.82 -9.29
CA GLU A 50 28.98 5.66 -9.00
C GLU A 50 29.40 6.29 -7.66
N ALA A 51 28.54 7.11 -7.04
CA ALA A 51 28.80 7.68 -5.72
C ALA A 51 28.76 6.63 -4.60
N GLU A 52 29.44 6.92 -3.49
CA GLU A 52 29.32 6.12 -2.26
C GLU A 52 27.88 6.16 -1.74
N ASP A 53 27.44 5.07 -1.10
CA ASP A 53 26.11 5.01 -0.51
C ASP A 53 25.95 6.07 0.58
N ARG A 54 24.76 6.67 0.66
CA ARG A 54 24.44 7.74 1.61
C ARG A 54 25.45 8.90 1.57
N SER A 55 26.07 9.18 0.43
CA SER A 55 26.98 10.33 0.25
C SER A 55 26.28 11.60 -0.22
N ILE A 56 25.09 11.48 -0.80
CA ILE A 56 24.36 12.60 -1.41
C ILE A 56 23.39 13.19 -0.41
N TRP A 57 23.75 14.34 0.13
CA TRP A 57 22.92 15.07 1.06
C TRP A 57 21.77 15.81 0.37
N VAL A 58 20.52 15.44 0.68
CA VAL A 58 19.32 16.09 0.13
C VAL A 58 18.73 17.18 1.03
N GLY A 59 19.28 17.38 2.22
CA GLY A 59 18.78 18.39 3.16
C GLY A 59 17.46 18.00 3.83
N ARG A 60 16.63 19.01 4.12
CA ARG A 60 15.31 18.85 4.76
C ARG A 60 14.21 18.81 3.70
N VAL A 61 13.95 17.63 3.16
CA VAL A 61 12.92 17.39 2.13
C VAL A 61 11.61 16.99 2.80
N LYS A 62 10.49 17.62 2.41
CA LYS A 62 9.15 17.24 2.83
C LYS A 62 8.58 16.14 1.93
N LYS A 63 8.76 16.25 0.61
CA LYS A 63 8.22 15.29 -0.36
C LYS A 63 9.27 14.87 -1.38
N MET A 64 9.38 13.57 -1.61
CA MET A 64 10.30 12.99 -2.58
C MET A 64 9.58 12.05 -3.54
N VAL A 65 9.75 12.26 -4.83
CA VAL A 65 9.21 11.40 -5.89
C VAL A 65 10.36 10.91 -6.75
N LEU A 66 10.57 9.60 -6.80
CA LEU A 66 11.56 8.94 -7.66
C LEU A 66 10.82 8.06 -8.67
N ARG A 67 11.14 8.21 -9.96
CA ARG A 67 10.53 7.42 -11.03
C ARG A 67 11.59 6.72 -11.87
N GLU A 68 11.27 5.51 -12.29
CA GLU A 68 12.09 4.68 -13.19
C GLU A 68 13.49 4.46 -12.60
N TYR A 69 14.57 4.58 -13.37
CA TYR A 69 15.93 4.38 -12.87
C TYR A 69 16.34 5.39 -11.78
N ALA A 70 15.60 6.48 -11.60
CA ALA A 70 15.84 7.39 -10.48
C ALA A 70 15.50 6.76 -9.12
N VAL A 71 14.76 5.65 -9.08
CA VAL A 71 14.48 4.90 -7.85
C VAL A 71 15.78 4.37 -7.23
N GLU A 72 16.74 3.88 -8.03
CA GLU A 72 18.03 3.36 -7.54
C GLU A 72 18.88 4.41 -6.81
N ILE A 73 18.63 5.70 -7.07
CA ILE A 73 19.33 6.80 -6.41
C ILE A 73 19.05 6.79 -4.90
N LEU A 74 17.95 6.20 -4.45
CA LEU A 74 17.61 6.09 -3.02
C LEU A 74 18.78 5.57 -2.18
N LEU A 75 19.57 4.62 -2.68
CA LEU A 75 20.76 4.07 -2.02
C LEU A 75 21.84 5.14 -1.73
N LYS A 76 21.91 6.15 -2.59
CA LYS A 76 22.91 7.20 -2.56
C LYS A 76 22.49 8.39 -1.69
N LEU A 77 21.21 8.49 -1.36
CA LEU A 77 20.67 9.62 -0.61
C LEU A 77 20.96 9.49 0.88
N ARG A 78 21.31 10.62 1.49
CA ARG A 78 21.41 10.78 2.94
C ARG A 78 20.35 11.74 3.42
N PHE A 79 19.48 11.24 4.28
CA PHE A 79 18.43 12.02 4.94
C PHE A 79 18.94 12.60 6.27
N HIS A 80 18.41 13.76 6.66
CA HIS A 80 18.65 14.31 8.00
C HIS A 80 17.92 13.45 9.04
N GLU A 81 18.56 13.11 10.16
CA GLU A 81 17.99 12.22 11.19
C GLU A 81 16.67 12.76 11.77
N GLU A 82 16.61 14.08 11.99
CA GLU A 82 15.40 14.79 12.41
C GLU A 82 14.44 15.17 11.26
N ASN A 83 14.65 14.68 10.03
CA ASN A 83 13.76 15.02 8.92
C ASN A 83 12.45 14.24 9.02
N GLY A 84 11.36 14.92 9.36
CA GLY A 84 10.01 14.40 9.14
C GLY A 84 9.63 14.56 7.67
N ILE A 85 9.82 13.50 6.88
CA ILE A 85 9.40 13.44 5.48
C ILE A 85 7.88 13.20 5.47
N GLU A 86 7.14 14.09 4.82
CA GLU A 86 5.69 13.98 4.66
C GLU A 86 5.33 12.86 3.67
N GLU A 87 6.11 12.68 2.60
CA GLU A 87 5.84 11.64 1.58
C GLU A 87 7.11 11.20 0.83
N ILE A 88 7.27 9.89 0.66
CA ILE A 88 8.17 9.28 -0.33
C ILE A 88 7.32 8.49 -1.32
N SER A 89 7.50 8.74 -2.61
CA SER A 89 6.85 7.98 -3.68
C SER A 89 7.87 7.39 -4.65
N LEU A 90 7.87 6.07 -4.79
CA LEU A 90 8.75 5.32 -5.68
C LEU A 90 7.92 4.63 -6.76
N PHE A 91 8.25 4.87 -8.02
CA PHE A 91 7.57 4.29 -9.17
C PHE A 91 8.57 3.59 -10.07
N ALA A 92 8.42 2.29 -10.28
CA ALA A 92 9.26 1.54 -11.21
C ALA A 92 8.40 0.70 -12.17
N CYS A 93 8.64 0.86 -13.47
CA CYS A 93 7.92 0.16 -14.53
C CYS A 93 8.62 -1.12 -14.99
N SER A 94 9.89 -1.35 -14.61
CA SER A 94 10.61 -2.60 -14.87
C SER A 94 11.47 -3.02 -13.67
N SER A 95 11.73 -4.32 -13.53
CA SER A 95 12.61 -4.85 -12.47
C SER A 95 14.06 -4.35 -12.57
N GLY A 96 14.51 -4.01 -13.78
CA GLY A 96 15.83 -3.42 -14.02
C GLY A 96 16.04 -2.06 -13.35
N GLN A 97 14.97 -1.36 -13.00
CA GLN A 97 15.01 -0.03 -12.36
C GLN A 97 15.16 -0.08 -10.83
N ILE A 98 15.21 -1.28 -10.26
CA ILE A 98 15.31 -1.50 -8.82
C ILE A 98 16.35 -2.57 -8.47
N THR A 99 17.11 -3.05 -9.46
CA THR A 99 17.97 -4.23 -9.29
C THR A 99 19.03 -3.99 -8.23
N GLY A 100 19.69 -2.83 -8.23
CA GLY A 100 20.68 -2.50 -7.21
C GLY A 100 20.09 -2.42 -5.80
N ILE A 101 18.83 -2.00 -5.66
CA ILE A 101 18.15 -1.97 -4.37
C ILE A 101 17.83 -3.39 -3.87
N LEU A 102 17.44 -4.30 -4.76
CA LEU A 102 17.08 -5.66 -4.36
C LEU A 102 18.29 -6.51 -3.96
N GLU A 103 19.51 -6.09 -4.31
CA GLU A 103 20.77 -6.69 -3.85
C GLU A 103 21.08 -6.36 -2.38
N GLU A 104 20.47 -5.32 -1.82
CA GLU A 104 20.64 -4.96 -0.41
C GLU A 104 20.02 -6.01 0.53
N GLU A 105 20.58 -6.10 1.74
CA GLU A 105 19.95 -6.84 2.82
C GLU A 105 18.60 -6.22 3.20
N ASP A 106 17.69 -7.05 3.71
CA ASP A 106 16.39 -6.57 4.17
C ASP A 106 16.56 -5.57 5.31
N ASN A 107 15.73 -4.53 5.33
CA ASN A 107 15.79 -3.42 6.28
C ASN A 107 17.15 -2.68 6.30
N ASN A 108 17.91 -2.64 5.19
CA ASN A 108 19.17 -1.91 5.13
C ASN A 108 19.04 -0.46 4.62
N ILE A 109 17.95 -0.11 3.95
CA ILE A 109 17.75 1.22 3.36
C ILE A 109 16.99 2.11 4.33
N TRP A 110 17.72 2.94 5.07
CA TRP A 110 17.13 3.91 5.98
C TRP A 110 16.47 5.07 5.24
N VAL A 111 15.16 5.23 5.42
CA VAL A 111 14.37 6.31 4.80
C VAL A 111 13.97 7.43 5.77
N GLY A 112 14.41 7.36 7.03
CA GLY A 112 14.09 8.37 8.04
C GLY A 112 12.69 8.23 8.64
N ARG A 113 12.15 9.36 9.12
CA ARG A 113 10.79 9.45 9.67
C ARG A 113 9.83 9.80 8.53
N VAL A 114 9.15 8.81 7.97
CA VAL A 114 8.29 8.96 6.78
C VAL A 114 6.82 8.84 7.21
N LYS A 115 6.05 9.90 6.98
CA LYS A 115 4.60 9.88 7.22
C LYS A 115 3.89 9.01 6.19
N ASN A 116 4.12 9.24 4.89
CA ASN A 116 3.46 8.49 3.82
C ASN A 116 4.47 7.82 2.88
N LEU A 117 4.30 6.52 2.63
CA LEU A 117 5.08 5.77 1.67
C LEU A 117 4.18 5.28 0.54
N VAL A 118 4.54 5.62 -0.69
CA VAL A 118 3.85 5.18 -1.91
C VAL A 118 4.81 4.35 -2.75
N LEU A 119 4.51 3.06 -2.95
CA LEU A 119 5.26 2.19 -3.85
C LEU A 119 4.35 1.70 -4.97
N ALA A 120 4.77 1.90 -6.22
CA ALA A 120 3.98 1.49 -7.37
C ALA A 120 4.81 0.77 -8.44
N GLY A 121 4.20 -0.23 -9.05
CA GLY A 121 4.86 -1.11 -10.00
C GLY A 121 5.89 -1.99 -9.31
N TYR A 122 7.04 -2.22 -9.96
CA TYR A 122 8.13 -3.02 -9.39
C TYR A 122 8.67 -2.44 -8.08
N ALA A 123 8.50 -1.14 -7.82
CA ALA A 123 8.96 -0.52 -6.59
C ALA A 123 8.30 -1.12 -5.33
N VAL A 124 7.19 -1.85 -5.46
CA VAL A 124 6.59 -2.61 -4.34
C VAL A 124 7.59 -3.62 -3.76
N GLU A 125 8.42 -4.28 -4.57
CA GLU A 125 9.42 -5.26 -4.09
C GLU A 125 10.51 -4.62 -3.23
N ILE A 126 10.67 -3.30 -3.26
CA ILE A 126 11.63 -2.57 -2.42
C ILE A 126 11.17 -2.55 -0.96
N LEU A 127 9.88 -2.81 -0.66
CA LEU A 127 9.34 -2.69 0.69
C LEU A 127 10.16 -3.45 1.75
N SER A 128 10.65 -4.66 1.43
CA SER A 128 11.47 -5.46 2.36
C SER A 128 12.84 -4.86 2.66
N LYS A 129 13.33 -3.97 1.78
CA LYS A 129 14.64 -3.33 1.88
C LYS A 129 14.58 -2.05 2.71
N LEU A 130 13.41 -1.45 2.88
CA LEU A 130 13.25 -0.20 3.59
C LEU A 130 13.26 -0.40 5.10
N ARG A 131 13.94 0.50 5.81
CA ARG A 131 13.93 0.60 7.28
C ARG A 131 13.31 1.91 7.72
N PHE A 132 12.27 1.79 8.54
CA PHE A 132 11.54 2.91 9.13
C PHE A 132 12.02 3.18 10.56
N HIS A 133 11.77 4.40 11.05
CA HIS A 133 11.99 4.73 12.45
C HIS A 133 11.01 3.97 13.35
N GLU A 134 11.53 3.21 14.32
CA GLU A 134 10.73 2.28 15.14
C GLU A 134 9.60 2.97 15.93
N GLU A 135 9.84 4.20 16.40
CA GLU A 135 8.89 4.93 17.25
C GLU A 135 7.79 5.69 16.48
N ASP A 136 8.03 6.11 15.24
CA ASP A 136 7.14 7.06 14.55
C ASP A 136 6.09 6.38 13.67
N GLY A 137 6.30 5.12 13.29
CA GLY A 137 5.43 4.40 12.36
C GLY A 137 5.28 5.10 11.00
N VAL A 138 4.37 4.59 10.17
CA VAL A 138 3.94 5.18 8.90
C VAL A 138 2.47 5.57 9.04
N GLU A 139 2.14 6.82 8.76
CA GLU A 139 0.74 7.28 8.73
C GLU A 139 0.00 6.62 7.55
N GLY A 140 0.59 6.55 6.37
CA GLY A 140 -0.03 5.91 5.19
C GLY A 140 0.94 5.05 4.38
N LEU A 141 0.60 3.77 4.18
CA LEU A 141 1.31 2.84 3.30
C LEU A 141 0.45 2.51 2.09
N LEU A 142 0.82 3.02 0.91
CA LEU A 142 0.12 2.74 -0.35
C LEU A 142 0.99 1.89 -1.26
N LEU A 143 0.47 0.72 -1.63
CA LEU A 143 1.10 -0.23 -2.54
C LEU A 143 0.18 -0.47 -3.73
N SER A 144 0.72 -0.39 -4.95
CA SER A 144 -0.05 -0.61 -6.18
C SER A 144 0.74 -1.42 -7.19
N ALA A 145 0.16 -2.51 -7.68
CA ALA A 145 0.76 -3.35 -8.70
C ALA A 145 -0.28 -3.77 -9.74
N ASP A 146 0.05 -3.55 -11.01
CA ASP A 146 -0.81 -3.86 -12.15
C ASP A 146 -0.47 -5.21 -12.80
N ASP A 147 0.68 -5.80 -12.44
CA ASP A 147 1.18 -7.09 -12.93
C ASP A 147 1.70 -7.95 -11.76
N SER A 148 1.47 -9.27 -11.80
CA SER A 148 1.93 -10.18 -10.73
C SER A 148 3.45 -10.23 -10.59
N GLY A 149 4.18 -9.99 -11.69
CA GLY A 149 5.63 -9.89 -11.71
C GLY A 149 6.19 -8.78 -10.82
N GLN A 150 5.38 -7.80 -10.43
CA GLN A 150 5.76 -6.68 -9.59
C GLN A 150 5.73 -6.99 -8.09
N ILE A 151 5.25 -8.18 -7.70
CA ILE A 151 5.17 -8.63 -6.30
C ILE A 151 5.71 -10.05 -6.10
N ASN A 152 6.20 -10.71 -7.15
CA ASN A 152 6.56 -12.12 -7.10
C ASN A 152 7.57 -12.43 -5.99
N LYS A 153 8.59 -11.59 -5.80
CA LYS A 153 9.58 -11.81 -4.74
C LYS A 153 8.97 -11.74 -3.35
N ILE A 154 8.00 -10.85 -3.13
CA ILE A 154 7.30 -10.75 -1.84
C ILE A 154 6.45 -12.00 -1.62
N LEU A 155 5.79 -12.50 -2.66
CA LEU A 155 4.94 -13.69 -2.54
C LEU A 155 5.71 -14.99 -2.25
N GLU A 156 7.01 -15.03 -2.59
CA GLU A 156 7.92 -16.13 -2.24
C GLU A 156 8.32 -16.13 -0.75
N THR A 157 8.08 -15.03 -0.02
CA THR A 157 8.36 -14.96 1.42
C THR A 157 7.33 -15.70 2.25
N GLU A 158 7.69 -16.05 3.48
CA GLU A 158 6.76 -16.64 4.44
C GLU A 158 5.67 -15.62 4.85
N ASP A 159 4.49 -16.11 5.24
CA ASP A 159 3.44 -15.26 5.78
C ASP A 159 3.92 -14.58 7.07
N ASN A 160 3.49 -13.33 7.28
CA ASN A 160 3.93 -12.49 8.41
C ASN A 160 5.46 -12.32 8.51
N SER A 161 6.21 -12.35 7.40
CA SER A 161 7.66 -12.13 7.40
C SER A 161 8.07 -10.69 7.06
N LEU A 162 7.23 -9.96 6.31
CA LEU A 162 7.53 -8.62 5.82
C LEU A 162 7.16 -7.56 6.86
N TRP A 163 8.12 -7.20 7.72
CA TRP A 163 7.92 -6.19 8.76
C TRP A 163 7.67 -4.78 8.19
N VAL A 164 6.53 -4.19 8.54
CA VAL A 164 6.16 -2.81 8.15
C VAL A 164 5.98 -1.87 9.35
N GLY A 165 6.17 -2.37 10.58
CA GLY A 165 6.06 -1.57 11.80
C GLY A 165 4.63 -1.18 12.15
N LYS A 166 4.45 0.05 12.67
CA LYS A 166 3.13 0.64 12.93
C LYS A 166 2.64 1.33 11.66
N VAL A 167 1.43 1.00 11.20
CA VAL A 167 0.79 1.57 10.02
C VAL A 167 -0.62 1.99 10.39
N LYS A 168 -0.96 3.27 10.24
CA LYS A 168 -2.32 3.76 10.50
C LYS A 168 -3.25 3.47 9.34
N GLU A 169 -2.83 3.80 8.12
CA GLU A 169 -3.63 3.61 6.92
C GLU A 169 -2.90 2.70 5.93
N LEU A 170 -3.56 1.60 5.53
CA LEU A 170 -3.03 0.64 4.57
C LEU A 170 -3.89 0.62 3.31
N TYR A 171 -3.27 0.93 2.17
CA TYR A 171 -3.91 0.97 0.86
C TYR A 171 -3.24 -0.05 -0.07
N LEU A 172 -3.92 -1.15 -0.40
CA LEU A 172 -3.43 -2.15 -1.36
C LEU A 172 -4.31 -2.14 -2.61
N ARG A 173 -3.69 -1.92 -3.77
CA ARG A 173 -4.38 -1.85 -5.07
C ARG A 173 -3.82 -2.84 -6.09
N GLY A 174 -4.73 -3.54 -6.77
CA GLY A 174 -4.41 -4.51 -7.79
C GLY A 174 -3.77 -5.75 -7.17
N TYR A 175 -2.68 -6.24 -7.77
CA TYR A 175 -2.01 -7.45 -7.30
C TYR A 175 -1.47 -7.34 -5.87
N THR A 176 -1.22 -6.13 -5.34
CA THR A 176 -0.73 -5.98 -3.96
C THR A 176 -1.74 -6.46 -2.92
N VAL A 177 -3.01 -6.70 -3.25
CA VAL A 177 -3.92 -7.36 -2.31
C VAL A 177 -3.39 -8.74 -1.91
N GLU A 178 -2.70 -9.46 -2.81
CA GLU A 178 -2.10 -10.77 -2.51
C GLU A 178 -0.93 -10.71 -1.51
N ILE A 179 -0.34 -9.53 -1.27
CA ILE A 179 0.76 -9.42 -0.30
C ILE A 179 0.26 -9.24 1.14
N LEU A 180 -1.04 -9.02 1.35
CA LEU A 180 -1.60 -8.78 2.68
C LEU A 180 -1.20 -9.85 3.72
N PRO A 181 -1.23 -11.18 3.42
CA PRO A 181 -0.78 -12.21 4.37
C PRO A 181 0.72 -12.19 4.67
N LYS A 182 1.52 -11.51 3.82
CA LYS A 182 2.97 -11.39 4.00
C LYS A 182 3.35 -10.30 4.99
N LEU A 183 2.49 -9.29 5.18
CA LEU A 183 2.76 -8.13 6.00
C LEU A 183 2.74 -8.49 7.50
N ARG A 184 3.78 -8.08 8.22
CA ARG A 184 3.87 -8.14 9.68
C ARG A 184 3.82 -6.75 10.27
N PHE A 185 2.76 -6.48 11.01
CA PHE A 185 2.60 -5.24 11.78
C PHE A 185 3.15 -5.39 13.20
N HIS A 186 3.42 -4.26 13.84
CA HIS A 186 3.71 -4.23 15.26
C HIS A 186 2.51 -4.77 16.08
N GLU A 187 2.77 -5.47 17.18
CA GLU A 187 1.73 -6.14 17.99
C GLU A 187 0.65 -5.17 18.50
N GLU A 188 1.07 -3.97 18.90
CA GLU A 188 0.20 -2.87 19.32
C GLU A 188 -0.36 -2.02 18.16
N ASN A 189 -0.22 -2.45 16.90
CA ASN A 189 -0.68 -1.65 15.77
C ASN A 189 -2.21 -1.62 15.68
N VAL A 190 -2.76 -0.41 15.63
CA VAL A 190 -4.17 -0.16 15.31
C VAL A 190 -4.22 0.53 13.95
N ILE A 191 -4.71 -0.19 12.95
CA ILE A 191 -4.98 0.33 11.61
C ILE A 191 -6.29 1.14 11.70
N GLU A 192 -6.16 2.45 11.51
CA GLU A 192 -7.28 3.38 11.40
C GLU A 192 -8.10 3.09 10.13
N GLY A 193 -7.45 2.72 9.01
CA GLY A 193 -8.11 2.35 7.76
C GLY A 193 -7.38 1.29 6.92
N LEU A 194 -8.12 0.23 6.53
CA LEU A 194 -7.69 -0.82 5.61
C LEU A 194 -8.49 -0.70 4.30
N LEU A 195 -7.85 -0.20 3.24
CA LEU A 195 -8.44 -0.07 1.91
C LEU A 195 -7.84 -1.10 0.94
N LEU A 196 -8.69 -1.97 0.38
CA LEU A 196 -8.29 -2.98 -0.59
C LEU A 196 -9.12 -2.82 -1.86
N SER A 197 -8.46 -2.85 -3.02
CA SER A 197 -9.12 -2.72 -4.32
C SER A 197 -8.48 -3.65 -5.34
N ALA A 198 -9.30 -4.51 -5.95
CA ALA A 198 -8.89 -5.45 -6.99
C ALA A 198 -9.87 -5.41 -8.15
N ASP A 199 -9.50 -4.76 -9.26
CA ASP A 199 -10.37 -4.60 -10.43
C ASP A 199 -10.54 -5.91 -11.22
N LYS A 200 -9.67 -6.90 -11.00
CA LYS A 200 -9.69 -8.20 -11.68
C LYS A 200 -9.56 -9.35 -10.69
N HIS A 201 -10.37 -10.40 -10.88
CA HIS A 201 -10.38 -11.58 -10.00
C HIS A 201 -9.00 -12.22 -9.80
N PHE A 202 -8.14 -12.23 -10.82
CA PHE A 202 -6.81 -12.85 -10.71
C PHE A 202 -5.84 -12.10 -9.77
N GLN A 203 -6.17 -10.87 -9.35
CA GLN A 203 -5.37 -10.10 -8.39
C GLN A 203 -5.59 -10.52 -6.94
N ILE A 204 -6.48 -11.49 -6.70
CA ILE A 204 -6.77 -12.05 -5.38
C ILE A 204 -6.72 -13.58 -5.38
N ASN A 205 -6.28 -14.22 -6.46
CA ASN A 205 -6.34 -15.68 -6.56
C ASN A 205 -5.58 -16.36 -5.42
N LYS A 206 -4.35 -15.90 -5.13
CA LYS A 206 -3.52 -16.53 -4.09
C LYS A 206 -4.08 -16.32 -2.69
N ILE A 207 -4.64 -15.15 -2.40
CA ILE A 207 -5.25 -14.91 -1.07
C ILE A 207 -6.53 -15.75 -0.90
N LEU A 208 -7.29 -16.00 -1.98
CA LEU A 208 -8.47 -16.86 -1.92
C LEU A 208 -8.14 -18.36 -1.72
N GLU A 209 -6.91 -18.78 -2.01
CA GLU A 209 -6.42 -20.14 -1.72
C GLU A 209 -6.08 -20.37 -0.24
N THR A 210 -6.01 -19.29 0.56
CA THR A 210 -5.77 -19.39 2.01
C THR A 210 -7.00 -19.94 2.74
N GLU A 211 -6.79 -20.47 3.95
CA GLU A 211 -7.88 -20.91 4.81
C GLU A 211 -8.74 -19.72 5.26
N ASP A 212 -10.03 -19.95 5.52
CA ASP A 212 -10.89 -18.91 6.05
C ASP A 212 -10.40 -18.46 7.44
N ASN A 213 -10.50 -17.16 7.72
CA ASN A 213 -9.99 -16.53 8.94
C ASN A 213 -8.49 -16.78 9.21
N SER A 214 -7.68 -16.98 8.18
CA SER A 214 -6.22 -17.17 8.33
C SER A 214 -5.41 -15.89 8.16
N VAL A 215 -5.93 -14.88 7.44
CA VAL A 215 -5.21 -13.64 7.15
C VAL A 215 -5.41 -12.65 8.29
N TRP A 216 -4.43 -12.56 9.17
CA TRP A 216 -4.42 -11.61 10.28
C TRP A 216 -4.07 -10.20 9.81
N VAL A 217 -4.96 -9.24 10.04
CA VAL A 217 -4.77 -7.82 9.66
C VAL A 217 -4.56 -6.89 10.86
N GLY A 218 -4.40 -7.45 12.07
CA GLY A 218 -4.25 -6.65 13.27
C GLY A 218 -5.57 -6.07 13.80
N MET A 219 -5.46 -4.98 14.55
CA MET A 219 -6.60 -4.24 15.07
C MET A 219 -7.06 -3.21 14.04
N VAL A 220 -8.21 -3.40 13.39
CA VAL A 220 -8.68 -2.51 12.31
C VAL A 220 -9.96 -1.79 12.71
N LYS A 221 -9.97 -0.46 12.56
CA LYS A 221 -11.15 0.38 12.82
C LYS A 221 -12.06 0.52 11.60
N LYS A 222 -11.50 0.72 10.41
CA LYS A 222 -12.25 0.90 9.17
C LYS A 222 -11.77 -0.07 8.10
N ILE A 223 -12.73 -0.70 7.43
CA ILE A 223 -12.46 -1.63 6.33
C ILE A 223 -13.22 -1.11 5.12
N ASP A 224 -12.51 -0.90 4.02
CA ASP A 224 -13.09 -0.55 2.73
C ASP A 224 -12.57 -1.53 1.67
N LEU A 225 -13.48 -2.36 1.15
CA LEU A 225 -13.20 -3.35 0.10
C LEU A 225 -13.98 -2.99 -1.16
N CYS A 226 -13.23 -2.80 -2.25
CA CYS A 226 -13.78 -2.45 -3.56
C CYS A 226 -13.58 -3.58 -4.58
N ASP A 227 -14.56 -3.76 -5.47
CA ASP A 227 -14.53 -4.72 -6.58
C ASP A 227 -14.30 -6.17 -6.09
N HIS A 228 -13.41 -6.94 -6.73
CA HIS A 228 -13.16 -8.33 -6.35
C HIS A 228 -12.59 -8.48 -4.94
N SER A 229 -11.97 -7.44 -4.38
CA SER A 229 -11.39 -7.53 -3.03
C SER A 229 -12.43 -7.85 -1.96
N VAL A 230 -13.73 -7.61 -2.21
CA VAL A 230 -14.81 -8.04 -1.32
C VAL A 230 -14.76 -9.55 -1.08
N GLU A 231 -14.41 -10.38 -2.08
CA GLU A 231 -14.33 -11.85 -1.96
C GLU A 231 -13.28 -12.34 -0.96
N ILE A 232 -12.35 -11.49 -0.53
CA ILE A 232 -11.35 -11.88 0.47
C ILE A 232 -11.91 -11.79 1.90
N LEU A 233 -13.09 -11.20 2.09
CA LEU A 233 -13.70 -11.01 3.42
C LEU A 233 -13.70 -12.29 4.29
N PRO A 234 -14.04 -13.50 3.76
CA PRO A 234 -13.99 -14.73 4.55
C PRO A 234 -12.57 -15.15 4.99
N LYS A 235 -11.54 -14.62 4.32
CA LYS A 235 -10.13 -14.92 4.59
C LYS A 235 -9.57 -14.06 5.73
N LEU A 236 -10.15 -12.89 5.96
CA LEU A 236 -9.69 -11.94 6.96
C LEU A 236 -10.06 -12.43 8.37
N ARG A 237 -9.08 -12.37 9.27
CA ARG A 237 -9.26 -12.67 10.69
C ARG A 237 -9.37 -11.38 11.48
N PHE A 238 -10.52 -11.16 12.10
CA PHE A 238 -10.78 -10.05 13.00
C PHE A 238 -10.58 -10.43 14.46
N TYR A 239 -10.18 -9.47 15.29
CA TYR A 239 -10.08 -9.66 16.74
C TYR A 239 -11.48 -9.57 17.38
N GLU A 240 -11.89 -10.58 18.14
CA GLU A 240 -13.27 -10.69 18.66
C GLU A 240 -13.72 -9.52 19.54
N GLU A 241 -12.79 -8.90 20.26
CA GLU A 241 -13.10 -7.80 21.18
C GLU A 241 -13.09 -6.42 20.50
N ILE A 242 -12.68 -6.34 19.23
CA ILE A 242 -12.63 -5.07 18.51
C ILE A 242 -13.97 -4.79 17.86
N GLU A 243 -14.39 -3.54 18.00
CA GLU A 243 -15.52 -2.96 17.32
C GLU A 243 -15.02 -2.22 16.08
N ILE A 244 -15.41 -2.71 14.91
CA ILE A 244 -15.18 -2.04 13.62
C ILE A 244 -16.08 -0.81 13.58
N GLU A 245 -15.50 0.36 13.39
CA GLU A 245 -16.22 1.62 13.28
C GLU A 245 -16.98 1.68 11.94
N GLU A 246 -16.33 1.36 10.83
CA GLU A 246 -16.92 1.43 9.48
C GLU A 246 -16.55 0.21 8.64
N LEU A 247 -17.56 -0.47 8.09
CA LEU A 247 -17.43 -1.51 7.07
C LEU A 247 -18.04 -1.00 5.76
N LEU A 248 -17.20 -0.67 4.79
CA LEU A 248 -17.58 -0.22 3.47
C LEU A 248 -17.26 -1.30 2.43
N LEU A 249 -18.28 -1.76 1.71
CA LEU A 249 -18.15 -2.76 0.65
C LEU A 249 -18.79 -2.19 -0.62
N SER A 250 -18.05 -2.18 -1.73
CA SER A 250 -18.53 -1.56 -2.98
C SER A 250 -18.20 -2.40 -4.20
N VAL A 251 -19.21 -2.79 -4.97
CA VAL A 251 -19.08 -3.63 -6.17
C VAL A 251 -20.02 -3.15 -7.24
N GLU A 252 -19.48 -2.66 -8.35
CA GLU A 252 -20.26 -2.07 -9.44
C GLU A 252 -20.52 -3.05 -10.59
N LYS A 253 -19.77 -4.16 -10.68
CA LYS A 253 -19.93 -5.12 -11.78
C LYS A 253 -20.48 -6.46 -11.28
N PRO A 254 -21.35 -7.12 -12.07
CA PRO A 254 -21.85 -8.44 -11.72
C PRO A 254 -20.71 -9.46 -11.69
N GLY A 255 -20.86 -10.48 -10.86
CA GLY A 255 -19.92 -11.60 -10.81
C GLY A 255 -18.70 -11.41 -9.90
N GLN A 256 -18.48 -10.20 -9.37
CA GLN A 256 -17.31 -9.92 -8.51
C GLN A 256 -17.49 -10.38 -7.06
N ILE A 257 -18.67 -10.91 -6.68
CA ILE A 257 -18.98 -11.42 -5.33
C ILE A 257 -19.54 -12.85 -5.36
N ASN A 258 -19.44 -13.56 -6.48
CA ASN A 258 -20.07 -14.86 -6.66
C ASN A 258 -19.64 -15.86 -5.58
N LYS A 259 -18.36 -15.86 -5.21
CA LYS A 259 -17.85 -16.75 -4.17
C LYS A 259 -18.47 -16.47 -2.80
N ILE A 260 -18.78 -15.21 -2.50
CA ILE A 260 -19.48 -14.86 -1.26
C ILE A 260 -20.94 -15.29 -1.31
N LEU A 261 -21.61 -15.09 -2.45
CA LEU A 261 -23.02 -15.48 -2.59
C LEU A 261 -23.23 -17.00 -2.48
N GLU A 262 -22.23 -17.80 -2.83
CA GLU A 262 -22.21 -19.26 -2.65
C GLU A 262 -22.08 -19.69 -1.17
N THR A 263 -21.68 -18.80 -0.26
CA THR A 263 -21.59 -19.11 1.18
C THR A 263 -22.97 -19.24 1.83
N GLU A 264 -23.04 -19.95 2.94
CA GLU A 264 -24.27 -20.03 3.73
C GLU A 264 -24.63 -18.66 4.34
N ASP A 265 -25.92 -18.43 4.56
CA ASP A 265 -26.37 -17.22 5.24
C ASP A 265 -25.83 -17.18 6.68
N ASN A 266 -25.47 -15.99 7.15
CA ASN A 266 -24.82 -15.76 8.45
C ASN A 266 -23.50 -16.55 8.64
N SER A 267 -22.79 -16.90 7.57
CA SER A 267 -21.48 -17.57 7.67
C SER A 267 -20.30 -16.62 7.85
N LEU A 268 -20.43 -15.36 7.41
CA LEU A 268 -19.34 -14.38 7.43
C LEU A 268 -19.34 -13.60 8.75
N TRP A 269 -18.51 -14.04 9.70
CA TRP A 269 -18.42 -13.41 11.01
C TRP A 269 -17.68 -12.05 10.96
N MET A 270 -18.39 -10.98 11.32
CA MET A 270 -17.88 -9.60 11.32
C MET A 270 -17.61 -9.02 12.72
N GLY A 271 -17.90 -9.77 13.80
CA GLY A 271 -17.77 -9.24 15.16
C GLY A 271 -18.76 -8.11 15.45
N LYS A 272 -18.30 -7.06 16.14
CA LYS A 272 -19.08 -5.84 16.37
C LYS A 272 -18.75 -4.81 15.29
N VAL A 273 -19.78 -4.21 14.71
CA VAL A 273 -19.67 -3.21 13.64
C VAL A 273 -20.68 -2.10 13.90
N LYS A 274 -20.22 -0.84 13.98
CA LYS A 274 -21.10 0.32 14.19
C LYS A 274 -21.81 0.73 12.91
N GLU A 275 -21.06 0.90 11.83
CA GLU A 275 -21.60 1.38 10.57
C GLU A 275 -21.29 0.42 9.42
N VAL A 276 -22.33 0.09 8.64
CA VAL A 276 -22.23 -0.80 7.48
C VAL A 276 -22.72 -0.04 6.24
N TYR A 277 -21.87 0.03 5.23
CA TYR A 277 -22.13 0.67 3.96
C TYR A 277 -21.97 -0.35 2.84
N LEU A 278 -23.08 -0.77 2.23
CA LEU A 278 -23.07 -1.68 1.07
C LEU A 278 -23.51 -0.91 -0.17
N ARG A 279 -22.66 -0.89 -1.20
CA ARG A 279 -22.90 -0.21 -2.48
C ARG A 279 -22.85 -1.18 -3.66
N GLY A 280 -23.78 -0.99 -4.60
CA GLY A 280 -23.93 -1.80 -5.79
C GLY A 280 -24.34 -3.23 -5.46
N TYR A 281 -23.73 -4.22 -6.14
CA TYR A 281 -24.02 -5.65 -5.92
C TYR A 281 -23.69 -6.13 -4.50
N THR A 282 -22.90 -5.41 -3.72
CA THR A 282 -22.62 -5.81 -2.33
C THR A 282 -23.86 -5.82 -1.44
N VAL A 283 -24.96 -5.15 -1.82
CA VAL A 283 -26.22 -5.28 -1.08
C VAL A 283 -26.67 -6.74 -0.97
N GLU A 284 -26.39 -7.57 -1.98
CA GLU A 284 -26.71 -9.00 -1.98
C GLU A 284 -25.93 -9.83 -0.95
N ILE A 285 -24.84 -9.31 -0.38
CA ILE A 285 -24.07 -10.03 0.64
C ILE A 285 -24.63 -9.82 2.05
N LEU A 286 -25.59 -8.91 2.25
CA LEU A 286 -26.14 -8.60 3.57
C LEU A 286 -26.61 -9.87 4.33
N PRO A 287 -27.34 -10.83 3.71
CA PRO A 287 -27.73 -12.07 4.39
C PRO A 287 -26.56 -12.98 4.77
N LYS A 288 -25.40 -12.81 4.14
CA LYS A 288 -24.17 -13.60 4.40
C LYS A 288 -23.43 -13.10 5.63
N LEU A 289 -23.59 -11.82 5.99
CA LEU A 289 -22.92 -11.20 7.13
C LEU A 289 -23.55 -11.63 8.46
N ARG A 290 -22.70 -12.01 9.41
CA ARG A 290 -23.07 -12.35 10.78
C ARG A 290 -22.37 -11.42 11.75
N PHE A 291 -23.16 -10.74 12.57
CA PHE A 291 -22.66 -9.85 13.62
C PHE A 291 -22.75 -10.49 14.99
N HIS A 292 -22.00 -9.94 15.95
CA HIS A 292 -22.09 -10.34 17.35
C HIS A 292 -23.51 -10.14 17.89
N LYS A 293 -23.98 -11.03 18.77
CA LYS A 293 -25.34 -11.01 19.34
C LYS A 293 -25.69 -9.71 20.09
N GLU A 294 -24.68 -9.03 20.61
CA GLU A 294 -24.78 -7.75 21.32
C GLU A 294 -24.43 -6.56 20.42
N ASN A 295 -24.25 -6.78 19.11
CA ASN A 295 -23.93 -5.69 18.17
C ASN A 295 -25.16 -4.80 17.97
N VAL A 296 -24.94 -3.49 18.03
CA VAL A 296 -25.94 -2.49 17.67
C VAL A 296 -25.36 -1.70 16.50
N ILE A 297 -25.89 -1.95 15.30
CA ILE A 297 -25.51 -1.17 14.12
C ILE A 297 -26.16 0.22 14.25
N GLU A 298 -25.32 1.23 14.40
CA GLU A 298 -25.72 2.64 14.51
C GLU A 298 -26.11 3.21 13.13
N GLY A 299 -25.45 2.76 12.07
CA GLY A 299 -25.72 3.18 10.68
C GLY A 299 -25.72 2.00 9.71
N LEU A 300 -26.79 1.85 8.93
CA LEU A 300 -26.86 0.90 7.81
C LEU A 300 -27.27 1.66 6.55
N LEU A 301 -26.36 1.75 5.59
CA LEU A 301 -26.60 2.36 4.29
C LEU A 301 -26.47 1.32 3.19
N LEU A 302 -27.55 1.14 2.43
CA LEU A 302 -27.61 0.27 1.26
C LEU A 302 -27.87 1.16 0.04
N SER A 303 -26.92 1.19 -0.91
CA SER A 303 -27.07 1.95 -2.16
C SER A 303 -27.06 0.99 -3.33
N ALA A 304 -28.19 0.92 -4.04
CA ALA A 304 -28.36 0.10 -5.23
C ALA A 304 -28.91 0.98 -6.34
N ASP A 305 -28.03 1.41 -7.24
CA ASP A 305 -28.38 2.37 -8.28
C ASP A 305 -28.99 1.70 -9.53
N ASP A 306 -28.96 0.36 -9.60
CA ASP A 306 -29.61 -0.47 -10.61
C ASP A 306 -30.42 -1.60 -9.94
N SER A 307 -31.58 -1.92 -10.51
CA SER A 307 -32.43 -3.04 -10.09
C SER A 307 -31.71 -4.41 -10.04
N CYS A 308 -30.69 -4.62 -10.87
CA CYS A 308 -29.91 -5.85 -10.87
C CYS A 308 -29.04 -6.02 -9.61
N HIS A 309 -28.75 -4.95 -8.85
CA HIS A 309 -27.97 -5.00 -7.62
C HIS A 309 -28.69 -5.65 -6.43
N VAL A 310 -30.01 -5.88 -6.55
CA VAL A 310 -30.85 -6.44 -5.48
C VAL A 310 -31.74 -7.57 -5.98
N SER A 311 -31.48 -8.06 -7.20
CA SER A 311 -32.38 -8.99 -7.89
C SER A 311 -32.53 -10.32 -7.14
N THR A 312 -31.45 -10.80 -6.50
CA THR A 312 -31.49 -12.04 -5.72
C THR A 312 -32.31 -11.89 -4.45
N ILE A 313 -32.17 -10.75 -3.74
CA ILE A 313 -32.90 -10.49 -2.50
C ILE A 313 -34.39 -10.29 -2.76
N LEU A 314 -34.76 -9.53 -3.80
CA LEU A 314 -36.17 -9.27 -4.12
C LEU A 314 -36.91 -10.50 -4.68
N GLY A 315 -36.17 -11.48 -5.21
CA GLY A 315 -36.72 -12.72 -5.76
C GLY A 315 -36.90 -13.84 -4.74
N ALA A 316 -36.42 -13.69 -3.50
CA ALA A 316 -36.63 -14.66 -2.44
C ALA A 316 -38.07 -14.55 -1.91
N GLU A 317 -38.92 -15.54 -2.20
CA GLU A 317 -40.25 -15.66 -1.59
C GLU A 317 -40.14 -16.23 -0.16
N ASP A 318 -40.93 -15.70 0.78
CA ASP A 318 -40.98 -16.05 2.22
C ASP A 318 -41.17 -17.55 2.52
#